data_AF-A0A7W7VFY4-F1
#
_entry.id   AF-A0A7W7VFY4-F1
#
_cell.length_a   1.000
_cell.length_b   1.000
_cell.length_c   1.000
_cell.angle_alpha   90.00
_cell.angle_beta   90.00
_cell.angle_gamma   90.00
#
_symmetry.space_group_name_H-M   'P 1'
#
loop_
_entity.id
_entity.type
_entity.pdbx_description
1 polymer ?
#
loop_
_entity_poly.entity_id
_entity_poly.type
_entity_poly.pdbx_seq_one_letter_code
_entity_poly.pdbx_strand_id
1 'polypeptide(L)' 'MLHDLDLAARSCDRLVVLDGGRVVAVGPVLEALSPAVLSEVFGVTAATERHDDGIARVTYGARPLAKAS' A
#
# COMPACT_ATOMS: atom_id res chain seq x y z
N MET A 1 7.70 3.86 11.02
CA MET A 1 8.30 2.77 10.23
C MET A 1 7.43 2.58 8.98
N LEU A 2 7.61 3.43 7.96
CA LEU A 2 6.86 3.39 6.70
C LEU A 2 7.65 2.65 5.59
N HIS A 3 8.92 2.33 5.88
CA HIS A 3 9.90 1.77 4.96
C HIS A 3 9.54 0.34 4.52
N ASP A 4 8.87 -0.42 5.39
CA ASP A 4 8.65 -1.84 5.21
C ASP A 4 7.52 -2.14 4.20
N LEU A 5 6.57 -1.21 4.00
CA LEU A 5 5.47 -1.41 3.06
C LEU A 5 5.96 -1.36 1.61
N ASP A 6 6.82 -0.39 1.30
CA ASP A 6 7.48 -0.30 0.00
C ASP A 6 8.39 -1.52 -0.23
N LEU A 7 9.12 -1.97 0.79
CA LEU A 7 9.96 -3.16 0.67
C LEU A 7 9.13 -4.43 0.43
N ALA A 8 8.02 -4.60 1.16
CA ALA A 8 7.12 -5.74 1.02
C ALA A 8 6.45 -5.77 -0.36
N ALA A 9 5.97 -4.61 -0.85
CA ALA A 9 5.37 -4.49 -2.18
C ALA A 9 6.36 -4.85 -3.30
N ARG A 10 7.65 -4.51 -3.15
CA ARG A 10 8.67 -4.72 -4.19
C ARG A 10 9.27 -6.13 -4.20
N SER A 11 9.26 -6.82 -3.07
CA SER A 11 9.98 -8.10 -2.89
C SER A 11 9.06 -9.33 -2.93
N CYS A 12 7.76 -9.16 -2.75
CA CYS A 12 6.81 -10.26 -2.61
C CYS A 12 5.74 -10.20 -3.71
N ASP A 13 5.39 -11.36 -4.28
CA ASP A 13 4.24 -11.45 -5.21
C ASP A 13 2.90 -11.49 -4.45
N ARG A 14 2.91 -11.96 -3.20
CA ARG A 14 1.74 -12.10 -2.33
C ARG A 14 2.03 -11.63 -0.92
N LEU A 15 1.02 -11.05 -0.26
CA LEU A 15 1.10 -10.55 1.11
C LEU A 15 -0.07 -11.04 1.96
N VAL A 16 0.17 -11.10 3.26
CA VAL A 16 -0.85 -11.23 4.30
C VAL A 16 -0.82 -9.96 5.13
N VAL A 17 -1.95 -9.28 5.24
CA VAL A 17 -2.13 -8.10 6.09
C VAL A 17 -2.79 -8.55 7.39
N LEU A 18 -2.17 -8.16 8.50
CA LEU A 18 -2.64 -8.45 9.85
C LEU A 18 -2.99 -7.15 10.56
N ASP A 19 -4.14 -7.13 11.24
CA ASP A 19 -4.54 -6.07 12.15
C ASP A 19 -5.12 -6.67 13.43
N GLY A 20 -4.65 -6.21 14.59
CA GLY A 20 -5.12 -6.71 15.89
C GLY A 20 -5.01 -8.23 16.08
N GLY A 21 -4.06 -8.90 15.43
CA GLY A 21 -3.90 -10.36 15.46
C GLY A 21 -4.87 -11.14 14.55
N ARG A 22 -5.58 -10.45 13.65
CA ARG A 22 -6.48 -11.05 12.65
C ARG A 22 -5.98 -10.77 11.23
N VAL A 23 -6.20 -11.72 10.33
CA VAL A 23 -5.93 -11.51 8.90
C VAL A 23 -7.06 -10.66 8.32
N VAL A 24 -6.69 -9.50 7.76
CA VAL A 24 -7.61 -8.55 7.11
C VAL A 24 -7.59 -8.69 5.60
N ALA A 25 -6.44 -9.04 5.02
CA ALA A 25 -6.31 -9.33 3.60
C ALA A 25 -5.23 -10.38 3.34
N VAL A 26 -5.43 -11.22 2.31
CA VAL A 26 -4.42 -12.15 1.81
C VAL A 26 -4.55 -12.29 0.30
N GLY A 27 -3.46 -12.13 -0.43
CA GLY A 27 -3.53 -12.14 -1.89
C GLY A 27 -2.31 -11.55 -2.56
N PRO A 28 -2.36 -11.36 -3.89
CA PRO A 28 -1.38 -10.57 -4.63
C PRO A 28 -1.17 -9.19 -3.98
N VAL A 29 0.04 -8.62 -4.10
CA VAL A 29 0.37 -7.30 -3.54
C VAL A 29 -0.69 -6.25 -3.83
N LEU A 30 -1.18 -6.16 -5.07
CA LEU A 30 -2.15 -5.14 -5.49
C LEU A 30 -3.54 -5.30 -4.84
N GLU A 31 -3.90 -6.51 -4.46
CA GLU A 31 -5.16 -6.81 -3.77
C GLU A 31 -5.01 -6.65 -2.26
N ALA A 32 -3.92 -7.20 -1.71
CA ALA A 32 -3.61 -7.15 -0.28
C ALA A 32 -3.32 -5.72 0.19
N LEU A 33 -2.73 -4.88 -0.65
CA LEU A 33 -2.50 -3.46 -0.41
C LEU A 33 -3.49 -2.56 -1.17
N SER A 34 -4.74 -3.00 -1.31
CA SER A 34 -5.77 -2.17 -1.90
C SER A 34 -5.95 -0.84 -1.13
N PRO A 35 -6.44 0.24 -1.77
CA PRO A 35 -6.66 1.52 -1.11
C PRO A 35 -7.53 1.42 0.16
N ALA A 36 -8.50 0.48 0.17
CA ALA A 36 -9.33 0.22 1.33
C ALA A 36 -8.51 -0.30 2.52
N VAL A 37 -7.67 -1.33 2.29
CA VAL A 37 -6.79 -1.90 3.32
C VAL A 37 -5.76 -0.87 3.80
N LEU A 38 -5.19 -0.08 2.88
CA LEU A 38 -4.25 1.00 3.21
C LEU A 38 -4.88 2.06 4.11
N SER A 39 -6.14 2.42 3.85
CA SER A 39 -6.88 3.37 4.68
C SER A 39 -7.30 2.77 6.02
N GLU A 40 -7.79 1.53 6.04
CA GLU A 40 -8.37 0.90 7.24
C GLU A 40 -7.31 0.41 8.22
N VAL A 41 -6.24 -0.22 7.73
CA VAL A 41 -5.20 -0.83 8.57
C VAL A 41 -4.05 0.14 8.84
N PHE A 42 -3.63 0.89 7.81
CA PHE A 42 -2.44 1.74 7.89
C PHE A 42 -2.78 3.23 8.06
N GLY A 43 -4.06 3.61 7.98
CA GLY A 43 -4.50 4.99 8.16
C GLY A 43 -4.01 5.96 7.08
N VAL A 44 -3.63 5.47 5.90
CA VAL A 44 -3.07 6.28 4.81
C VAL A 44 -3.97 6.28 3.59
N THR A 45 -4.06 7.43 2.93
CA THR A 45 -4.60 7.50 1.56
C THR A 45 -3.48 7.15 0.60
N ALA A 46 -3.51 5.97 0.01
CA ALA A 46 -2.51 5.53 -0.95
C ALA A 46 -3.12 4.50 -1.91
N ALA A 47 -2.43 4.25 -3.02
CA ALA A 47 -2.77 3.22 -3.99
C ALA A 47 -1.51 2.43 -4.36
N THR A 48 -1.68 1.16 -4.71
CA THR A 48 -0.59 0.32 -5.22
C THR A 48 -0.79 0.02 -6.69
N GLU A 49 0.27 0.21 -7.47
CA GLU A 49 0.27 -0.05 -8.91
C GLU A 49 1.50 -0.86 -9.29
N ARG A 50 1.35 -1.75 -10.27
CA ARG A 50 2.49 -2.47 -10.85
C ARG A 50 3.02 -1.68 -12.04
N HIS A 51 4.29 -1.32 -11.97
CA HIS A 51 4.97 -0.64 -13.05
C HIS A 51 5.44 -1.63 -14.13
N ASP A 52 5.82 -1.08 -15.29
CA ASP A 52 6.29 -1.83 -16.45
C ASP A 52 7.55 -2.68 -16.18
N ASP A 53 8.32 -2.31 -15.16
CA ASP A 53 9.48 -3.06 -14.67
C ASP A 53 9.11 -4.27 -13.79
N GLY A 54 7.81 -4.54 -13.60
CA GLY A 54 7.29 -5.62 -12.79
C GLY A 54 7.29 -5.34 -11.29
N ILE A 55 7.71 -4.14 -10.86
CA ILE A 55 7.81 -3.77 -9.46
C ILE A 55 6.52 -3.06 -9.03
N ALA A 56 5.91 -3.52 -7.94
CA ALA A 56 4.79 -2.80 -7.34
C ALA A 56 5.30 -1.60 -6.53
N ARG A 57 4.66 -0.44 -6.74
CA ARG A 57 4.96 0.81 -6.05
C ARG A 57 3.70 1.32 -5.33
N VAL A 58 3.92 1.84 -4.12
CA VAL A 58 2.86 2.48 -3.32
C VAL A 58 2.94 3.99 -3.55
N THR A 59 1.88 4.57 -4.09
CA THR A 59 1.75 6.01 -4.31
C THR A 59 0.87 6.59 -3.23
N TYR A 60 1.44 7.47 -2.40
CA TYR A 60 0.72 8.13 -1.31
C TYR A 60 0.03 9.39 -1.83
N GLY A 61 -1.22 9.58 -1.40
CA GLY A 61 -1.96 10.80 -1.64
C GLY A 61 -1.30 11.96 -0.90
N ALA A 62 -0.61 12.83 -1.65
CA ALA A 62 -0.19 14.10 -1.11
C ALA A 62 -1.38 15.07 -1.12
N ARG A 63 -1.65 15.74 0.01
CA ARG A 63 -2.36 17.02 -0.05
C ARG A 63 -1.34 18.05 -0.55
N PRO A 64 -1.59 18.77 -1.65
CA PRO A 64 -0.69 19.83 -2.11
C PRO A 64 -0.45 20.81 -0.96
N LEU A 65 0.82 21.06 -0.62
CA LEU A 65 1.19 22.03 0.41
C LEU A 65 0.91 23.48 -0.04
N ALA A 66 0.71 23.70 -1.34
CA ALA A 66 0.30 24.98 -1.89
C ALA A 66 -1.19 24.93 -2.25
N LYS A 67 -1.98 25.84 -1.65
CA LYS A 67 -3.21 26.29 -2.31
C LYS A 67 -2.74 27.01 -3.58
N ALA A 68 -3.16 26.51 -4.74
CA ALA A 68 -3.07 27.30 -5.96
C ALA A 68 -3.85 28.60 -5.72
N SER A 69 -3.13 29.72 -5.69
CA SER A 69 -3.68 31.07 -5.78
C SER A 69 -3.94 31.42 -7.22
#